data_AF-A0AAC9MWC9-F1
#
_entry.id   AF-A0AAC9MWC9-F1
#
_cell.length_a   1.000
_cell.length_b   1.000
_cell.length_c   1.000
_cell.angle_alpha   90.00
_cell.angle_beta   90.00
_cell.angle_gamma   90.00
#
_symmetry.space_group_name_H-M   'P 1'
#
loop_
_entity.id
_entity.type
_entity.pdbx_description
1 polymer ?
#
loop_
_entity_poly.entity_id
_entity_poly.type
_entity_poly.pdbx_seq_one_letter_code
_entity_poly.pdbx_strand_id
1 'polypeptide(L)'
;MTSRGSGSPVGVSEKPARRYLYGLDLLRVIATMLILFRHLAGWVASNHPDDWLAGALVNGLLAEPLSLNTNLGMMGLTTLFLISGLVVTYVTAKEEPGQFLLRRMARLLPAFWVTVLVFWILIMVGVSRGANQDLLSLAMNIGFIGFVGPLVLAVTWTLSIQLTFYFFTAATLRIGRSHAWLPPVLGAVAIWFVLLIVTDTNVDPAHQIRTIATYLPVLFIGQLISLWAAQRLAARTAIALGLGHGLLFVWAGMNHESMPSGAATERTLLLVVLITLLLLGAKGRFVRSKWIAALAKRSYAIYLVHLNVSYPVLRATVAELGLTLGMIIALLAVAVVTELLYRFVEVPVYNRFRRWESARAARRAGAEQSQRATASASAPPAIGSAGTTTDVQSDADRRLPSLEPVIVVSTAEQAMPMAVSSDQAGTRTPSDRSEPIAGDNSSN
;
A
#
# COMPACT_ATOMS: atom_id res chain seq x y z
N MET A 1 52.20 37.91 -19.64
CA MET A 1 50.80 38.21 -20.01
C MET A 1 50.07 36.91 -20.32
N THR A 2 49.23 36.52 -19.37
CA THR A 2 48.02 35.65 -19.43
C THR A 2 47.97 34.43 -20.36
N SER A 3 48.23 33.27 -19.75
CA SER A 3 47.62 31.97 -20.07
C SER A 3 46.13 31.98 -19.66
N ARG A 4 45.22 31.62 -20.58
CA ARG A 4 43.80 31.35 -20.27
C ARG A 4 43.57 29.85 -20.31
N GLY A 5 43.43 29.24 -19.13
CA GLY A 5 42.94 27.88 -18.97
C GLY A 5 41.45 27.80 -19.31
N SER A 6 41.09 26.90 -20.22
CA SER A 6 39.71 26.48 -20.45
C SER A 6 39.30 25.50 -19.36
N GLY A 7 38.61 26.00 -18.33
CA GLY A 7 37.94 25.16 -17.35
C GLY A 7 36.75 24.45 -17.99
N SER A 8 36.85 23.12 -18.15
CA SER A 8 35.70 22.28 -18.48
C SER A 8 34.66 22.38 -17.35
N PRO A 9 33.36 22.54 -17.65
CA PRO A 9 32.33 22.56 -16.63
C PRO A 9 32.29 21.18 -15.95
N VAL A 10 32.48 21.19 -14.63
CA VAL A 10 32.34 20.01 -13.77
C VAL A 10 30.97 19.40 -14.03
N GLY A 11 30.95 18.20 -14.60
CA GLY A 11 29.73 17.45 -14.85
C GLY A 11 28.98 17.25 -13.54
N VAL A 12 27.84 17.94 -13.42
CA VAL A 12 26.86 17.65 -12.38
C VAL A 12 26.40 16.22 -12.63
N SER A 13 26.84 15.29 -11.78
CA SER A 13 26.33 13.92 -11.77
C SER A 13 24.82 13.99 -11.58
N GLU A 14 24.07 13.79 -12.67
CA GLU A 14 22.63 13.62 -12.60
C GLU A 14 22.35 12.44 -11.68
N LYS A 15 21.71 12.71 -10.53
CA LYS A 15 21.19 11.66 -9.66
C LYS A 15 20.29 10.76 -10.52
N PRO A 16 20.51 9.44 -10.55
CA PRO A 16 19.75 8.59 -11.45
C PRO A 16 18.25 8.78 -11.25
N ALA A 17 17.55 9.07 -12.35
CA ALA A 17 16.13 9.37 -12.35
C ALA A 17 15.36 8.16 -11.80
N ARG A 18 14.66 8.37 -10.67
CA ARG A 18 13.94 7.31 -9.96
C ARG A 18 12.75 6.79 -10.82
N ARG A 19 12.80 5.55 -11.31
CA ARG A 19 11.80 4.98 -12.25
C ARG A 19 10.49 4.56 -11.56
N TYR A 20 9.45 5.38 -11.68
CA TYR A 20 8.09 5.14 -11.17
C TYR A 20 7.43 3.86 -11.74
N LEU A 21 6.92 2.96 -10.88
CA LEU A 21 6.20 1.74 -11.29
C LEU A 21 4.68 1.97 -11.41
N TYR A 22 4.24 2.50 -12.56
CA TYR A 22 2.83 2.81 -12.83
C TYR A 22 1.91 1.58 -12.78
N GLY A 23 2.39 0.41 -13.20
CA GLY A 23 1.59 -0.82 -13.21
C GLY A 23 1.09 -1.25 -11.84
N LEU A 24 1.82 -0.94 -10.76
CA LEU A 24 1.39 -1.25 -9.40
C LEU A 24 0.20 -0.40 -8.96
N ASP A 25 0.08 0.83 -9.45
CA ASP A 25 -1.08 1.68 -9.16
C ASP A 25 -2.33 1.13 -9.85
N LEU A 26 -2.21 0.70 -11.12
CA LEU A 26 -3.29 0.04 -11.83
C LEU A 26 -3.74 -1.24 -11.11
N LEU A 27 -2.80 -2.09 -10.70
CA LEU A 27 -3.13 -3.30 -9.96
C LEU A 27 -3.85 -3.00 -8.64
N ARG A 28 -3.42 -1.97 -7.89
CA ARG A 28 -4.11 -1.55 -6.67
C ARG A 28 -5.53 -1.12 -6.96
N VAL A 29 -5.75 -0.34 -8.02
CA VAL A 29 -7.08 0.09 -8.44
C VAL A 29 -7.95 -1.11 -8.76
N ILE A 30 -7.48 -2.01 -9.63
CA ILE A 30 -8.20 -3.23 -10.02
C ILE A 30 -8.55 -4.04 -8.76
N ALA A 31 -7.57 -4.27 -7.88
CA ALA A 31 -7.76 -5.05 -6.67
C ALA A 31 -8.81 -4.44 -5.74
N THR A 32 -8.78 -3.13 -5.53
CA THR A 32 -9.79 -2.43 -4.72
C THR A 32 -11.18 -2.52 -5.35
N MET A 33 -11.29 -2.43 -6.67
CA MET A 33 -12.57 -2.58 -7.37
C MET A 33 -13.12 -4.00 -7.26
N LEU A 34 -12.26 -5.04 -7.36
CA LEU A 34 -12.68 -6.44 -7.20
C LEU A 34 -13.21 -6.72 -5.78
N ILE A 35 -12.57 -6.14 -4.76
CA ILE A 35 -13.03 -6.25 -3.36
C ILE A 35 -14.39 -5.55 -3.20
N LEU A 36 -14.51 -4.32 -3.68
CA LEU A 36 -15.76 -3.56 -3.63
C LEU A 36 -16.89 -4.31 -4.35
N PHE A 37 -16.64 -4.78 -5.56
CA PHE A 37 -17.58 -5.58 -6.34
C PHE A 37 -18.02 -6.83 -5.58
N ARG A 38 -17.08 -7.59 -5.01
CA ARG A 38 -17.43 -8.82 -4.28
C ARG A 38 -18.36 -8.56 -3.11
N HIS A 39 -18.10 -7.51 -2.32
CA HIS A 39 -18.92 -7.20 -1.15
C HIS A 39 -20.30 -6.69 -1.54
N LEU A 40 -20.39 -5.84 -2.57
CA LEU A 40 -21.69 -5.41 -3.09
C LEU A 40 -22.47 -6.58 -3.68
N ALA A 41 -21.84 -7.42 -4.51
CA ALA A 41 -22.45 -8.63 -5.06
C ALA A 41 -22.87 -9.62 -3.95
N GLY A 42 -22.11 -9.70 -2.86
CA GLY A 42 -22.47 -10.51 -1.69
C GLY A 42 -23.69 -9.98 -0.96
N TRP A 43 -23.79 -8.66 -0.77
CA TRP A 43 -24.97 -8.04 -0.20
C TRP A 43 -26.20 -8.31 -1.07
N VAL A 44 -26.10 -8.12 -2.39
CA VAL A 44 -27.23 -8.37 -3.30
C VAL A 44 -27.63 -9.84 -3.30
N ALA A 45 -26.68 -10.77 -3.43
CA ALA A 45 -27.00 -12.20 -3.41
C ALA A 45 -27.73 -12.65 -2.11
N SER A 46 -27.45 -11.99 -0.98
CA SER A 46 -28.12 -12.30 0.30
C SER A 46 -29.48 -11.62 0.50
N ASN A 47 -29.81 -10.57 -0.25
CA ASN A 47 -31.03 -9.76 -0.02
C ASN A 47 -31.97 -9.70 -1.24
N HIS A 48 -31.43 -9.85 -2.45
CA HIS A 48 -32.13 -9.77 -3.73
C HIS A 48 -31.53 -10.78 -4.73
N PRO A 49 -31.64 -12.10 -4.46
CA PRO A 49 -30.97 -13.14 -5.24
C PRO A 49 -31.35 -13.15 -6.72
N ASP A 50 -32.56 -12.68 -7.06
CA ASP A 50 -33.11 -12.73 -8.43
C ASP A 50 -32.79 -11.49 -9.29
N ASP A 51 -32.30 -10.39 -8.69
CA ASP A 51 -32.27 -9.06 -9.33
C ASP A 51 -30.86 -8.59 -9.80
N TRP A 52 -29.87 -9.48 -9.87
CA TRP A 52 -28.45 -9.09 -10.05
C TRP A 52 -27.88 -9.38 -11.45
N LEU A 53 -28.30 -8.61 -12.46
CA LEU A 53 -27.78 -8.68 -13.83
C LEU A 53 -26.25 -8.54 -13.91
N ALA A 54 -25.67 -7.63 -13.11
CA ALA A 54 -24.23 -7.37 -13.13
C ALA A 54 -23.40 -8.60 -12.71
N GLY A 55 -23.87 -9.40 -11.74
CA GLY A 55 -23.16 -10.62 -11.36
C GLY A 55 -23.43 -11.77 -12.29
N ALA A 56 -24.61 -11.86 -12.90
CA ALA A 56 -24.84 -12.80 -13.99
C ALA A 56 -23.85 -12.55 -15.14
N LEU A 57 -23.64 -11.29 -15.52
CA LEU A 57 -22.66 -10.90 -16.55
C LEU A 57 -21.22 -11.21 -16.13
N VAL A 58 -20.80 -10.83 -14.92
CA VAL A 58 -19.43 -11.09 -14.45
C VAL A 58 -19.16 -12.59 -14.30
N ASN A 59 -20.12 -13.36 -13.77
CA ASN A 59 -19.98 -14.80 -13.65
C ASN A 59 -19.93 -15.46 -15.02
N GLY A 60 -20.89 -15.18 -15.91
CA GLY A 60 -20.97 -15.82 -17.23
C GLY A 60 -19.86 -15.40 -18.20
N LEU A 61 -19.39 -14.14 -18.16
CA LEU A 61 -18.38 -13.64 -19.10
C LEU A 61 -16.93 -13.81 -18.61
N LEU A 62 -16.71 -13.82 -17.29
CA LEU A 62 -15.36 -13.85 -16.72
C LEU A 62 -15.13 -15.07 -15.83
N ALA A 63 -16.00 -15.33 -14.86
CA ALA A 63 -15.72 -16.36 -13.85
C ALA A 63 -15.84 -17.79 -14.42
N GLU A 64 -16.91 -18.09 -15.15
CA GLU A 64 -17.15 -19.43 -15.73
C GLU A 64 -16.15 -19.78 -16.84
N PRO A 65 -15.93 -18.94 -17.88
CA PRO A 65 -15.06 -19.31 -19.01
C PRO A 65 -13.61 -19.50 -18.60
N LEU A 66 -13.15 -18.74 -17.61
CA LEU A 66 -11.80 -18.83 -17.08
C LEU A 66 -11.72 -19.75 -15.85
N SER A 67 -12.85 -20.34 -15.43
CA SER A 67 -13.02 -21.15 -14.23
C SER A 67 -12.29 -20.52 -13.02
N LEU A 68 -12.58 -19.23 -12.82
CA LEU A 68 -12.06 -18.43 -11.71
C LEU A 68 -12.87 -18.70 -10.45
N ASN A 69 -12.26 -18.41 -9.31
CA ASN A 69 -13.00 -18.32 -8.07
C ASN A 69 -14.06 -17.21 -8.21
N THR A 70 -15.34 -17.55 -8.09
CA THR A 70 -16.46 -16.60 -8.10
C THR A 70 -16.32 -15.55 -6.99
N ASN A 71 -15.52 -15.85 -5.96
CA ASN A 71 -15.04 -14.89 -4.99
C ASN A 71 -13.91 -14.02 -5.55
N LEU A 72 -14.23 -13.15 -6.52
CA LEU A 72 -13.29 -12.20 -7.11
C LEU A 72 -12.63 -11.25 -6.09
N GLY A 73 -13.25 -11.08 -4.91
CA GLY A 73 -12.65 -10.33 -3.80
C GLY A 73 -11.35 -10.96 -3.30
N MET A 74 -11.23 -12.29 -3.37
CA MET A 74 -9.99 -13.00 -3.04
C MET A 74 -8.86 -12.67 -4.00
N MET A 75 -9.16 -12.52 -5.28
CA MET A 75 -8.17 -12.08 -6.27
C MET A 75 -7.68 -10.67 -5.96
N GLY A 76 -8.59 -9.76 -5.63
CA GLY A 76 -8.24 -8.41 -5.18
C GLY A 76 -7.38 -8.41 -3.91
N LEU A 77 -7.79 -9.17 -2.89
CA LEU A 77 -7.05 -9.28 -1.64
C LEU A 77 -5.63 -9.83 -1.85
N THR A 78 -5.52 -10.93 -2.59
CA THR A 78 -4.23 -11.60 -2.90
C THR A 78 -3.33 -10.64 -3.66
N THR A 79 -3.89 -9.86 -4.59
CA THR A 79 -3.17 -8.80 -5.32
C THR A 79 -2.66 -7.71 -4.39
N LEU A 80 -3.46 -7.21 -3.45
CA LEU A 80 -3.02 -6.20 -2.48
C LEU A 80 -1.89 -6.72 -1.60
N PHE A 81 -1.98 -7.95 -1.10
CA PHE A 81 -0.91 -8.56 -0.30
C PHE A 81 0.38 -8.75 -1.09
N LEU A 82 0.30 -9.27 -2.30
CA LEU A 82 1.46 -9.46 -3.16
C LEU A 82 2.14 -8.12 -3.49
N ILE A 83 1.35 -7.09 -3.83
CA ILE A 83 1.89 -5.73 -4.05
C ILE A 83 2.50 -5.19 -2.77
N SER A 84 1.87 -5.37 -1.61
CA SER A 84 2.42 -4.90 -0.34
C SER A 84 3.77 -5.52 -0.05
N GLY A 85 3.93 -6.84 -0.23
CA GLY A 85 5.20 -7.53 -0.08
C GLY A 85 6.28 -6.98 -1.00
N LEU A 86 5.92 -6.74 -2.27
CA LEU A 86 6.81 -6.15 -3.27
C LEU A 86 7.23 -4.74 -2.89
N VAL A 87 6.26 -3.85 -2.64
CA VAL A 87 6.54 -2.44 -2.35
C VAL A 87 7.31 -2.27 -1.06
N VAL A 88 6.95 -2.99 0.00
CA VAL A 88 7.64 -2.87 1.29
C VAL A 88 9.11 -3.23 1.17
N THR A 89 9.41 -4.37 0.56
CA THR A 89 10.79 -4.81 0.27
C THR A 89 11.56 -3.81 -0.58
N TYR A 90 10.87 -3.21 -1.55
CA TYR A 90 11.44 -2.18 -2.41
C TYR A 90 11.83 -0.91 -1.64
N VAL A 91 10.95 -0.40 -0.76
CA VAL A 91 11.21 0.87 -0.05
C VAL A 91 12.20 0.70 1.10
N THR A 92 12.20 -0.47 1.77
CA THR A 92 13.05 -0.72 2.96
C THR A 92 14.53 -0.88 2.65
N ALA A 93 14.91 -1.04 1.38
CA ALA A 93 16.31 -1.19 0.96
C ALA A 93 17.24 -0.08 1.49
N LYS A 94 16.69 1.11 1.80
CA LYS A 94 17.44 2.28 2.28
C LYS A 94 17.00 2.80 3.65
N GLU A 95 16.09 2.11 4.33
CA GLU A 95 15.51 2.56 5.61
C GLU A 95 16.04 1.74 6.79
N GLU A 96 16.21 2.37 7.96
CA GLU A 96 16.45 1.65 9.22
C GLU A 96 15.15 1.02 9.76
N PRO A 97 15.21 -0.12 10.50
CA PRO A 97 14.02 -0.85 10.94
C PRO A 97 12.96 0.00 11.64
N GLY A 98 13.38 0.81 12.61
CA GLY A 98 12.46 1.67 13.37
C GLY A 98 11.88 2.81 12.53
N GLN A 99 12.66 3.35 11.58
CA GLN A 99 12.17 4.38 10.66
C GLN A 99 11.14 3.82 9.69
N PHE A 100 11.39 2.63 9.15
CA PHE A 100 10.45 1.91 8.31
C PHE A 100 9.13 1.70 9.02
N LEU A 101 9.16 1.10 10.22
CA LEU A 101 7.93 0.80 10.95
C LEU A 101 7.14 2.07 11.27
N LEU A 102 7.82 3.12 11.72
CA LEU A 102 7.20 4.40 12.02
C LEU A 102 6.51 5.02 10.78
N ARG A 103 7.15 4.99 9.61
CA ARG A 103 6.55 5.46 8.34
C ARG A 103 5.30 4.67 7.96
N ARG A 104 5.28 3.35 8.21
CA ARG A 104 4.11 2.50 7.94
C ARG A 104 2.97 2.78 8.93
N MET A 105 3.29 2.90 10.22
CA MET A 105 2.30 3.18 11.25
C MET A 105 1.67 4.57 11.04
N ALA A 106 2.48 5.59 10.74
CA ALA A 106 2.00 6.95 10.45
C ALA A 106 1.10 7.02 9.19
N ARG A 107 1.22 6.06 8.28
CA ARG A 107 0.36 5.96 7.09
C ARG A 107 -0.96 5.25 7.39
N LEU A 108 -0.94 4.18 8.19
CA LEU A 108 -2.10 3.30 8.38
C LEU A 108 -2.95 3.71 9.59
N LEU A 109 -2.33 3.83 10.76
CA LEU A 109 -3.04 3.95 12.03
C LEU A 109 -3.97 5.16 12.14
N PRO A 110 -3.61 6.37 11.65
CA PRO A 110 -4.48 7.53 11.83
C PRO A 110 -5.84 7.38 11.17
N ALA A 111 -5.88 6.96 9.90
CA ALA A 111 -7.13 6.75 9.19
C ALA A 111 -7.90 5.56 9.76
N PHE A 112 -7.20 4.49 10.16
CA PHE A 112 -7.81 3.36 10.85
C PHE A 112 -8.51 3.80 12.15
N TRP A 113 -7.81 4.51 13.05
CA TRP A 113 -8.38 4.94 14.33
C TRP A 113 -9.58 5.87 14.18
N VAL A 114 -9.51 6.84 13.25
CA VAL A 114 -10.66 7.70 12.98
C VAL A 114 -11.84 6.88 12.45
N THR A 115 -11.58 5.91 11.56
CA THR A 115 -12.62 5.04 11.01
C THR A 115 -13.25 4.17 12.11
N VAL A 116 -12.45 3.53 12.96
CA VAL A 116 -12.93 2.74 14.10
C VAL A 116 -13.81 3.61 15.00
N LEU A 117 -13.34 4.79 15.40
CA LEU A 117 -14.07 5.67 16.30
C LEU A 117 -15.41 6.13 15.70
N VAL A 118 -15.41 6.60 14.44
CA VAL A 118 -16.62 7.05 13.76
C VAL A 118 -17.64 5.91 13.64
N PHE A 119 -17.22 4.72 13.19
CA PHE A 119 -18.15 3.61 13.04
C PHE A 119 -18.62 3.02 14.36
N TRP A 120 -17.78 3.04 15.39
CA TRP A 120 -18.21 2.69 16.74
C TRP A 120 -19.32 3.63 17.22
N ILE A 121 -19.19 4.95 17.02
CA ILE A 121 -20.25 5.92 17.33
C ILE A 121 -21.52 5.63 16.51
N LEU A 122 -21.39 5.38 15.20
CA LEU A 122 -22.54 5.06 14.34
C LEU A 122 -23.26 3.77 14.77
N ILE A 123 -22.54 2.81 15.36
CA ILE A 123 -23.14 1.62 15.96
C ILE A 123 -23.90 1.99 17.25
N MET A 124 -23.33 2.84 18.12
CA MET A 124 -24.01 3.27 19.35
C MET A 124 -25.34 3.97 19.09
N VAL A 125 -25.42 4.78 18.03
CA VAL A 125 -26.64 5.53 17.68
C VAL A 125 -27.61 4.76 16.77
N GLY A 126 -27.34 3.46 16.51
CA GLY A 126 -28.23 2.59 15.74
C GLY A 126 -28.21 2.77 14.22
N VAL A 127 -27.33 3.62 13.68
CA VAL A 127 -27.19 3.87 12.23
C VAL A 127 -26.47 2.70 11.54
N SER A 128 -25.48 2.10 12.20
CA SER A 128 -24.77 0.94 11.72
C SER A 128 -25.00 -0.29 12.61
N ARG A 129 -24.79 -1.48 12.05
CA ARG A 129 -24.82 -2.74 12.80
C ARG A 129 -23.39 -3.23 12.97
N GLY A 130 -23.03 -3.68 14.17
CA GLY A 130 -21.73 -4.26 14.49
C GLY A 130 -21.79 -5.07 15.78
N ALA A 131 -20.81 -5.96 15.97
CA ALA A 131 -20.70 -6.75 17.17
C ALA A 131 -20.12 -5.91 18.33
N ASN A 132 -20.68 -6.07 19.53
CA ASN A 132 -20.29 -5.52 20.83
C ASN A 132 -20.02 -4.01 20.91
N GLN A 133 -20.81 -3.37 21.78
CA GLN A 133 -20.91 -1.92 21.91
C GLN A 133 -20.14 -1.36 23.14
N ASP A 134 -19.35 -2.19 23.81
CA ASP A 134 -18.68 -1.76 25.03
C ASP A 134 -17.36 -1.01 24.77
N LEU A 135 -16.91 -0.29 25.80
CA LEU A 135 -15.64 0.46 25.76
C LEU A 135 -14.42 -0.47 25.69
N LEU A 136 -14.54 -1.70 26.20
CA LEU A 136 -13.48 -2.69 26.12
C LEU A 136 -13.23 -3.10 24.66
N SER A 137 -14.29 -3.39 23.89
CA SER A 137 -14.19 -3.70 22.46
C SER A 137 -13.58 -2.52 21.70
N LEU A 138 -13.96 -1.28 22.02
CA LEU A 138 -13.34 -0.09 21.43
C LEU A 138 -11.84 0.00 21.75
N ALA A 139 -11.47 -0.16 23.02
CA ALA A 139 -10.07 -0.09 23.46
C ALA A 139 -9.22 -1.19 22.80
N MET A 140 -9.76 -2.40 22.67
CA MET A 140 -9.11 -3.51 21.97
C MET A 140 -8.92 -3.20 20.47
N ASN A 141 -9.94 -2.66 19.79
CA ASN A 141 -9.84 -2.29 18.37
C ASN A 141 -8.84 -1.14 18.15
N ILE A 142 -8.86 -0.09 18.99
CA ILE A 142 -7.91 1.04 18.91
C ILE A 142 -6.47 0.60 19.20
N GLY A 143 -6.29 -0.19 20.26
CA GLY A 143 -4.99 -0.70 20.68
C GLY A 143 -4.41 -1.73 19.72
N PHE A 144 -5.16 -2.14 18.70
CA PHE A 144 -4.79 -3.22 17.80
C PHE A 144 -4.54 -4.53 18.59
N ILE A 145 -5.23 -4.71 19.72
CA ILE A 145 -5.20 -5.91 20.56
C ILE A 145 -6.43 -6.78 20.26
N GLY A 146 -7.49 -6.17 19.70
CA GLY A 146 -8.76 -6.78 19.30
C GLY A 146 -8.69 -7.63 18.04
N PHE A 147 -7.51 -8.18 17.70
CA PHE A 147 -7.35 -9.15 16.64
C PHE A 147 -8.16 -10.44 16.83
N VAL A 148 -8.71 -10.63 18.03
CA VAL A 148 -9.30 -11.89 18.53
C VAL A 148 -10.65 -11.66 19.22
N GLY A 149 -11.30 -10.54 18.92
CA GLY A 149 -12.57 -10.15 19.52
C GLY A 149 -13.52 -9.48 18.52
N PRO A 150 -14.71 -9.06 18.96
CA PRO A 150 -15.70 -8.39 18.12
C PRO A 150 -15.10 -7.17 17.39
N LEU A 151 -15.04 -7.27 16.07
CA LEU A 151 -14.43 -6.24 15.24
C LEU A 151 -15.43 -5.13 14.93
N VAL A 152 -15.08 -3.89 15.29
CA VAL A 152 -15.83 -2.70 14.84
C VAL A 152 -15.72 -2.57 13.32
N LEU A 153 -14.54 -2.87 12.77
CA LEU A 153 -14.30 -2.92 11.33
C LEU A 153 -14.01 -4.36 10.92
N ALA A 154 -14.94 -4.99 10.21
CA ALA A 154 -14.75 -6.36 9.71
C ALA A 154 -13.46 -6.53 8.88
N VAL A 155 -12.98 -5.49 8.22
CA VAL A 155 -11.76 -5.52 7.39
C VAL A 155 -10.45 -5.63 8.19
N THR A 156 -10.48 -5.54 9.51
CA THR A 156 -9.29 -5.47 10.37
C THR A 156 -8.42 -6.72 10.26
N TRP A 157 -9.01 -7.90 9.98
CA TRP A 157 -8.26 -9.15 9.88
C TRP A 157 -7.14 -9.12 8.83
N THR A 158 -7.32 -8.39 7.72
CA THR A 158 -6.29 -8.26 6.68
C THR A 158 -5.17 -7.32 7.10
N LEU A 159 -5.51 -6.29 7.88
CA LEU A 159 -4.56 -5.34 8.40
C LEU A 159 -3.64 -6.01 9.42
N SER A 160 -4.14 -6.99 10.19
CA SER A 160 -3.34 -7.87 11.03
C SER A 160 -2.23 -8.58 10.25
N ILE A 161 -2.59 -9.20 9.12
CA ILE A 161 -1.62 -9.88 8.23
C ILE A 161 -0.55 -8.89 7.77
N GLN A 162 -0.99 -7.70 7.38
CA GLN A 162 -0.12 -6.66 6.86
C GLN A 162 0.86 -6.13 7.91
N LEU A 163 0.40 -5.91 9.14
CA LEU A 163 1.21 -5.48 10.27
C LEU A 163 2.20 -6.56 10.67
N THR A 164 1.78 -7.83 10.78
CA THR A 164 2.67 -8.96 11.07
C THR A 164 3.83 -9.02 10.07
N PHE A 165 3.54 -8.87 8.78
CA PHE A 165 4.58 -8.81 7.75
C PHE A 165 5.53 -7.60 7.92
N TYR A 166 5.02 -6.45 8.37
CA TYR A 166 5.86 -5.27 8.63
C TYR A 166 6.77 -5.47 9.83
N PHE A 167 6.25 -5.99 10.94
CA PHE A 167 7.08 -6.33 12.10
C PHE A 167 8.14 -7.37 11.73
N PHE A 168 7.76 -8.41 10.98
CA PHE A 168 8.70 -9.42 10.47
C PHE A 168 9.78 -8.79 9.59
N THR A 169 9.38 -7.94 8.63
CA THR A 169 10.31 -7.24 7.74
C THR A 169 11.27 -6.36 8.53
N ALA A 170 10.77 -5.60 9.51
CA ALA A 170 11.59 -4.74 10.35
C ALA A 170 12.61 -5.57 11.15
N ALA A 171 12.17 -6.67 11.77
CA ALA A 171 13.03 -7.57 12.54
C ALA A 171 14.14 -8.21 11.68
N THR A 172 13.82 -8.59 10.44
CA THR A 172 14.76 -9.27 9.53
C THR A 172 15.51 -8.31 8.59
N LEU A 173 15.24 -7.00 8.66
CA LEU A 173 15.71 -6.04 7.66
C LEU A 173 17.23 -6.00 7.53
N ARG A 174 17.96 -5.98 8.66
CA ARG A 174 19.43 -5.92 8.66
C ARG A 174 20.04 -7.20 8.08
N ILE A 175 19.48 -8.35 8.41
CA ILE A 175 19.88 -9.65 7.89
C ILE A 175 19.62 -9.71 6.37
N GLY A 176 18.46 -9.21 5.93
CA GLY A 176 18.10 -9.13 4.52
C GLY A 176 18.97 -8.19 3.69
N ARG A 177 19.79 -7.31 4.30
CA ARG A 177 20.77 -6.48 3.58
C ARG A 177 21.98 -7.30 3.12
N SER A 178 22.48 -8.19 3.96
CA SER A 178 23.61 -9.07 3.62
C SER A 178 23.15 -10.36 2.93
N HIS A 179 22.03 -10.94 3.38
CA HIS A 179 21.53 -12.23 2.90
C HIS A 179 20.07 -12.09 2.46
N ALA A 180 19.86 -11.64 1.22
CA ALA A 180 18.52 -11.35 0.69
C ALA A 180 17.56 -12.56 0.70
N TRP A 181 18.09 -13.78 0.58
CA TRP A 181 17.30 -15.02 0.58
C TRP A 181 16.84 -15.46 1.99
N LEU A 182 17.49 -14.99 3.06
CA LEU A 182 17.28 -15.51 4.40
C LEU A 182 15.92 -15.07 5.00
N PRO A 183 15.47 -13.80 4.91
CA PRO A 183 14.15 -13.41 5.42
C PRO A 183 12.96 -14.23 4.86
N PRO A 184 12.82 -14.47 3.54
CA PRO A 184 11.72 -15.29 3.05
C PRO A 184 11.83 -16.78 3.45
N VAL A 185 13.03 -17.31 3.69
CA VAL A 185 13.22 -18.65 4.25
C VAL A 185 12.78 -18.72 5.72
N LEU A 186 13.22 -17.76 6.55
CA LEU A 186 12.78 -17.66 7.94
C LEU A 186 11.26 -17.49 8.04
N GLY A 187 10.66 -16.72 7.11
CA GLY A 187 9.23 -16.57 6.99
C GLY A 187 8.53 -17.89 6.70
N ALA A 188 9.02 -18.66 5.72
CA ALA A 188 8.48 -19.97 5.38
C ALA A 188 8.54 -20.95 6.56
N VAL A 189 9.67 -21.00 7.27
CA VAL A 189 9.85 -21.87 8.45
C VAL A 189 8.88 -21.47 9.58
N ALA A 190 8.77 -20.17 9.88
CA ALA A 190 7.85 -19.69 10.91
C ALA A 190 6.38 -19.98 10.57
N ILE A 191 5.98 -19.77 9.31
CA ILE A 191 4.64 -20.08 8.81
C ILE A 191 4.36 -21.58 8.94
N TRP A 192 5.27 -22.42 8.46
CA TRP A 192 5.15 -23.87 8.54
C TRP A 192 4.97 -24.35 9.98
N PHE A 193 5.79 -23.84 10.91
CA PHE A 193 5.70 -24.18 12.33
C PHE A 193 4.35 -23.76 12.94
N VAL A 194 3.86 -22.55 12.64
CA VAL A 194 2.54 -22.09 13.13
C VAL A 194 1.42 -22.97 12.59
N LEU A 195 1.45 -23.30 11.30
CA LEU A 195 0.42 -24.13 10.68
C LEU A 195 0.42 -25.58 11.18
N LEU A 196 1.56 -26.10 11.66
CA LEU A 196 1.64 -27.42 12.31
C LEU A 196 1.03 -27.46 13.70
N ILE A 197 1.13 -26.37 14.46
CA ILE A 197 0.70 -26.32 15.87
C ILE A 197 -0.74 -25.82 16.00
N VAL A 198 -1.13 -24.86 15.15
CA VAL A 198 -2.46 -24.25 15.18
C VAL A 198 -3.36 -24.99 14.19
N THR A 199 -3.86 -26.13 14.65
CA THR A 199 -4.77 -27.01 13.87
C THR A 199 -6.23 -26.80 14.23
N ASP A 200 -6.54 -26.52 15.50
CA ASP A 200 -7.88 -26.20 15.98
C ASP A 200 -8.12 -24.68 15.93
N THR A 201 -9.21 -24.25 15.28
CA THR A 201 -9.60 -22.83 15.19
C THR A 201 -10.98 -22.54 15.79
N ASN A 202 -11.48 -23.41 16.67
CA ASN A 202 -12.74 -23.22 17.38
C ASN A 202 -12.73 -22.00 18.33
N VAL A 203 -11.56 -21.39 18.57
CA VAL A 203 -11.38 -20.15 19.34
C VAL A 203 -10.87 -19.02 18.45
N ASP A 204 -11.43 -17.82 18.64
CA ASP A 204 -11.12 -16.62 17.85
C ASP A 204 -9.60 -16.32 17.72
N PRO A 205 -8.76 -16.46 18.78
CA PRO A 205 -7.32 -16.25 18.65
C PRO A 205 -6.61 -17.21 17.70
N ALA A 206 -6.92 -18.51 17.79
CA ALA A 206 -6.30 -19.53 16.96
C ALA A 206 -6.71 -19.36 15.51
N HIS A 207 -7.99 -19.04 15.26
CA HIS A 207 -8.48 -18.73 13.91
C HIS A 207 -7.72 -17.57 13.26
N GLN A 208 -7.54 -16.47 13.99
CA GLN A 208 -6.82 -15.31 13.48
C GLN A 208 -5.35 -15.60 13.23
N ILE A 209 -4.66 -16.29 14.15
CA ILE A 209 -3.24 -16.66 13.99
C ILE A 209 -3.07 -17.56 12.76
N ARG A 210 -3.93 -18.55 12.60
CA ARG A 210 -3.91 -19.46 11.46
C ARG A 210 -4.22 -18.73 10.14
N THR A 211 -5.16 -17.80 10.16
CA THR A 211 -5.45 -16.91 9.03
C THR A 211 -4.21 -16.10 8.63
N ILE A 212 -3.50 -15.53 9.61
CA ILE A 212 -2.25 -14.80 9.36
C ILE A 212 -1.21 -15.68 8.70
N ALA A 213 -0.96 -16.86 9.27
CA ALA A 213 0.00 -17.81 8.70
C ALA A 213 -0.39 -18.27 7.29
N THR A 214 -1.68 -18.43 7.02
CA THR A 214 -2.20 -18.86 5.71
C THR A 214 -1.90 -17.83 4.63
N TYR A 215 -2.11 -16.53 4.86
CA TYR A 215 -1.96 -15.50 3.82
C TYR A 215 -0.58 -14.84 3.74
N LEU A 216 0.24 -14.92 4.79
CA LEU A 216 1.61 -14.40 4.78
C LEU A 216 2.47 -14.86 3.58
N PRO A 217 2.41 -16.12 3.10
CA PRO A 217 3.16 -16.57 1.94
C PRO A 217 2.96 -15.69 0.70
N VAL A 218 1.77 -15.11 0.50
CA VAL A 218 1.48 -14.22 -0.63
C VAL A 218 2.32 -12.93 -0.56
N LEU A 219 2.52 -12.38 0.65
CA LEU A 219 3.40 -11.23 0.85
C LEU A 219 4.87 -11.60 0.61
N PHE A 220 5.29 -12.80 1.02
CA PHE A 220 6.64 -13.29 0.75
C PHE A 220 6.89 -13.51 -0.75
N ILE A 221 5.91 -13.97 -1.52
CA ILE A 221 6.01 -14.03 -3.00
C ILE A 221 6.25 -12.63 -3.56
N GLY A 222 5.50 -11.62 -3.09
CA GLY A 222 5.74 -10.21 -3.44
C GLY A 222 7.16 -9.74 -3.11
N GLN A 223 7.65 -10.07 -1.91
CA GLN A 223 9.03 -9.78 -1.50
C GLN A 223 10.06 -10.41 -2.44
N LEU A 224 9.88 -11.68 -2.81
CA LEU A 224 10.77 -12.39 -3.72
C LEU A 224 10.81 -11.76 -5.11
N ILE A 225 9.65 -11.36 -5.64
CA ILE A 225 9.55 -10.61 -6.91
C ILE A 225 10.35 -9.30 -6.81
N SER A 226 10.22 -8.57 -5.70
CA SER A 226 10.98 -7.32 -5.49
C SER A 226 12.50 -7.57 -5.41
N LEU A 227 12.93 -8.63 -4.72
CA LEU A 227 14.36 -8.95 -4.58
C LEU A 227 14.97 -9.38 -5.92
N TRP A 228 14.25 -10.18 -6.71
CA TRP A 228 14.64 -10.54 -8.06
C TRP A 228 14.69 -9.32 -8.98
N ALA A 229 13.65 -8.48 -8.98
CA ALA A 229 13.60 -7.27 -9.81
C ALA A 229 14.74 -6.30 -9.47
N ALA A 230 15.15 -6.24 -8.20
CA ALA A 230 16.29 -5.45 -7.73
C ALA A 230 17.66 -6.13 -7.94
N GLN A 231 17.72 -7.27 -8.63
CA GLN A 231 18.95 -8.06 -8.87
C GLN A 231 19.68 -8.50 -7.59
N ARG A 232 18.95 -8.58 -6.46
CA ARG A 232 19.49 -9.04 -5.17
C ARG A 232 19.34 -10.55 -4.96
N LEU A 233 18.60 -11.20 -5.84
CA LEU A 233 18.36 -12.64 -5.82
C LEU A 233 18.30 -13.19 -7.24
N ALA A 234 18.97 -14.33 -7.48
CA ALA A 234 18.90 -15.00 -8.77
C ALA A 234 17.46 -15.50 -9.05
N ALA A 235 17.04 -15.46 -10.31
CA ALA A 235 15.69 -15.86 -10.73
C ALA A 235 15.34 -17.28 -10.25
N ARG A 236 16.26 -18.24 -10.39
CA ARG A 236 16.08 -19.62 -9.93
C ARG A 236 15.74 -19.72 -8.43
N THR A 237 16.41 -18.91 -7.61
CA THR A 237 16.20 -18.92 -6.15
C THR A 237 14.89 -18.23 -5.79
N ALA A 238 14.55 -17.12 -6.47
CA ALA A 238 13.28 -16.44 -6.30
C ALA A 238 12.10 -17.35 -6.68
N ILE A 239 12.22 -18.09 -7.79
CA ILE A 239 11.22 -19.07 -8.25
C ILE A 239 11.11 -20.23 -7.26
N ALA A 240 12.22 -20.85 -6.86
CA ALA A 240 12.18 -21.98 -5.92
C ALA A 240 11.53 -21.60 -4.57
N LEU A 241 11.93 -20.46 -3.99
CA LEU A 241 11.31 -19.95 -2.76
C LEU A 241 9.86 -19.52 -2.98
N GLY A 242 9.54 -18.95 -4.14
CA GLY A 242 8.18 -18.53 -4.50
C GLY A 242 7.23 -19.72 -4.62
N LEU A 243 7.69 -20.82 -5.23
CA LEU A 243 6.99 -22.09 -5.28
C LEU A 243 6.82 -22.66 -3.87
N GLY A 244 7.83 -22.61 -3.01
CA GLY A 244 7.72 -23.03 -1.62
C GLY A 244 6.64 -22.28 -0.84
N HIS A 245 6.59 -20.95 -0.98
CA HIS A 245 5.51 -20.13 -0.39
C HIS A 245 4.15 -20.42 -1.02
N GLY A 246 4.10 -20.65 -2.34
CA GLY A 246 2.88 -21.08 -3.02
C GLY A 246 2.35 -22.41 -2.47
N LEU A 247 3.22 -23.40 -2.28
CA LEU A 247 2.88 -24.68 -1.69
C LEU A 247 2.42 -24.54 -0.24
N LEU A 248 3.04 -23.68 0.57
CA LEU A 248 2.58 -23.40 1.94
C LEU A 248 1.16 -22.81 1.95
N PHE A 249 0.86 -21.87 1.05
CA PHE A 249 -0.48 -21.29 0.91
C PHE A 249 -1.52 -22.36 0.56
N VAL A 250 -1.22 -23.21 -0.43
CA VAL A 250 -2.10 -24.30 -0.87
C VAL A 250 -2.29 -25.34 0.24
N TRP A 251 -1.20 -25.77 0.87
CA TRP A 251 -1.24 -26.73 1.97
C TRP A 251 -2.03 -26.21 3.17
N ALA A 252 -1.87 -24.93 3.54
CA ALA A 252 -2.63 -24.31 4.62
C ALA A 252 -4.15 -24.36 4.38
N GLY A 253 -4.56 -24.18 3.12
CA GLY A 253 -5.95 -24.30 2.66
C GLY A 253 -6.48 -25.73 2.69
N MET A 254 -5.71 -26.69 2.17
CA MET A 254 -6.14 -28.10 2.11
C MET A 254 -6.34 -28.75 3.48
N ASN A 255 -5.63 -28.28 4.50
CA ASN A 255 -5.63 -28.89 5.83
C ASN A 255 -6.62 -28.22 6.79
N HIS A 256 -7.56 -27.38 6.30
CA HIS A 256 -8.52 -26.72 7.18
C HIS A 256 -9.74 -26.15 6.44
N GLU A 257 -10.92 -26.47 6.94
CA GLU A 257 -12.20 -26.17 6.27
C GLU A 257 -12.49 -24.67 6.12
N SER A 258 -12.12 -23.86 7.10
CA SER A 258 -12.35 -22.40 7.04
C SER A 258 -11.33 -21.61 6.20
N MET A 259 -10.31 -22.27 5.63
CA MET A 259 -9.33 -21.59 4.77
C MET A 259 -9.64 -21.78 3.29
N PRO A 260 -9.29 -20.81 2.42
CA PRO A 260 -9.49 -20.97 0.99
C PRO A 260 -8.66 -22.13 0.45
N SER A 261 -9.31 -23.05 -0.27
CA SER A 261 -8.66 -24.21 -0.87
C SER A 261 -9.25 -24.54 -2.25
N GLY A 262 -8.64 -25.50 -2.95
CA GLY A 262 -9.08 -26.00 -4.25
C GLY A 262 -8.53 -25.25 -5.46
N ALA A 263 -8.74 -25.85 -6.64
CA ALA A 263 -8.15 -25.44 -7.90
C ALA A 263 -8.43 -23.96 -8.28
N ALA A 264 -9.59 -23.43 -7.89
CA ALA A 264 -9.93 -22.02 -8.13
C ALA A 264 -9.05 -21.04 -7.33
N THR A 265 -8.72 -21.40 -6.09
CA THR A 265 -7.84 -20.62 -5.19
C THR A 265 -6.40 -20.67 -5.68
N GLU A 266 -5.90 -21.86 -6.02
CA GLU A 266 -4.58 -22.08 -6.61
C GLU A 266 -4.38 -21.29 -7.91
N ARG A 267 -5.37 -21.37 -8.82
CA ARG A 267 -5.39 -20.61 -10.08
C ARG A 267 -5.42 -19.11 -9.84
N THR A 268 -6.15 -18.65 -8.84
CA THR A 268 -6.20 -17.23 -8.47
C THR A 268 -4.81 -16.73 -8.07
N LEU A 269 -4.09 -17.46 -7.21
CA LEU A 269 -2.73 -17.11 -6.83
C LEU A 269 -1.81 -17.04 -8.06
N LEU A 270 -1.85 -18.06 -8.92
CA LEU A 270 -1.06 -18.10 -10.14
C LEU A 270 -1.33 -16.88 -11.05
N LEU A 271 -2.61 -16.59 -11.33
CA LEU A 271 -2.99 -15.44 -12.16
C LEU A 271 -2.54 -14.12 -11.55
N VAL A 272 -2.69 -13.93 -10.24
CA VAL A 272 -2.24 -12.71 -9.55
C VAL A 272 -0.72 -12.53 -9.70
N VAL A 273 0.06 -13.60 -9.55
CA VAL A 273 1.51 -13.56 -9.76
C VAL A 273 1.85 -13.20 -11.21
N LEU A 274 1.24 -13.88 -12.19
CA LEU A 274 1.50 -13.66 -13.62
C LEU A 274 1.12 -12.24 -14.07
N ILE A 275 -0.08 -11.76 -13.68
CA ILE A 275 -0.55 -10.42 -14.00
C ILE A 275 0.35 -9.37 -13.33
N THR A 276 0.83 -9.62 -12.11
CA THR A 276 1.75 -8.70 -11.45
C THR A 276 3.09 -8.61 -12.19
N LEU A 277 3.65 -9.74 -12.59
CA LEU A 277 4.89 -9.77 -13.38
C LEU A 277 4.72 -9.05 -14.72
N LEU A 278 3.59 -9.27 -15.41
CA LEU A 278 3.24 -8.60 -16.66
C LEU A 278 3.16 -7.07 -16.48
N LEU A 279 2.48 -6.61 -15.42
CA LEU A 279 2.25 -5.19 -15.19
C LEU A 279 3.44 -4.46 -14.56
N LEU A 280 4.43 -5.16 -14.00
CA LEU A 280 5.64 -4.54 -13.45
C LEU A 280 6.38 -3.69 -14.49
N GLY A 281 6.36 -4.12 -15.75
CA GLY A 281 6.99 -3.44 -16.89
C GLY A 281 6.09 -2.44 -17.62
N ALA A 282 4.81 -2.31 -17.25
CA ALA A 282 3.83 -1.55 -18.01
C ALA A 282 4.10 -0.03 -17.99
N LYS A 283 4.18 0.58 -19.19
CA LYS A 283 4.47 2.02 -19.38
C LYS A 283 3.42 2.75 -20.23
N GLY A 284 2.34 2.08 -20.63
CA GLY A 284 1.33 2.64 -21.53
C GLY A 284 0.66 3.90 -20.99
N ARG A 285 0.16 4.76 -21.90
CA ARG A 285 -0.52 6.03 -21.56
C ARG A 285 -1.66 5.82 -20.57
N PHE A 286 -2.41 4.72 -20.71
CA PHE A 286 -3.51 4.36 -19.82
C PHE A 286 -3.03 4.21 -18.37
N VAL A 287 -2.00 3.37 -18.14
CA VAL A 287 -1.43 3.08 -16.81
C VAL A 287 -0.86 4.33 -16.14
N ARG A 288 -0.37 5.30 -16.93
CA ARG A 288 0.17 6.59 -16.47
C ARG A 288 -0.91 7.65 -16.19
N SER A 289 -2.19 7.32 -16.35
CA SER A 289 -3.28 8.26 -16.18
C SER A 289 -3.32 8.85 -14.77
N LYS A 290 -3.58 10.16 -14.69
CA LYS A 290 -3.78 10.87 -13.41
C LYS A 290 -4.93 10.28 -12.58
N TRP A 291 -5.92 9.68 -13.23
CA TRP A 291 -7.07 9.05 -12.59
C TRP A 291 -6.68 7.77 -11.86
N ILE A 292 -5.85 6.92 -12.49
CA ILE A 292 -5.32 5.70 -11.85
C ILE A 292 -4.48 6.09 -10.65
N ALA A 293 -3.56 7.04 -10.80
CA ALA A 293 -2.73 7.51 -9.70
C ALA A 293 -3.58 8.11 -8.56
N ALA A 294 -4.64 8.86 -8.89
CA ALA A 294 -5.55 9.42 -7.90
C ALA A 294 -6.31 8.33 -7.13
N LEU A 295 -6.84 7.33 -7.82
CA LEU A 295 -7.60 6.25 -7.21
C LEU A 295 -6.69 5.30 -6.42
N ALA A 296 -5.50 4.99 -6.92
CA ALA A 296 -4.48 4.20 -6.21
C ALA A 296 -4.04 4.86 -4.90
N LYS A 297 -3.98 6.21 -4.84
CA LYS A 297 -3.69 6.94 -3.58
C LYS A 297 -4.81 6.78 -2.54
N ARG A 298 -6.04 6.57 -2.98
CA ARG A 298 -7.24 6.43 -2.14
C ARG A 298 -7.59 4.97 -1.83
N SER A 299 -6.85 4.01 -2.39
CA SER A 299 -7.17 2.58 -2.27
C SER A 299 -7.27 2.13 -0.81
N TYR A 300 -6.46 2.73 0.08
CA TYR A 300 -6.50 2.43 1.51
C TYR A 300 -7.76 2.98 2.20
N ALA A 301 -8.09 4.26 1.98
CA ALA A 301 -9.33 4.86 2.48
C ALA A 301 -10.58 4.09 1.98
N ILE A 302 -10.64 3.74 0.68
CA ILE A 302 -11.73 2.92 0.11
C ILE A 302 -11.81 1.59 0.86
N TYR A 303 -10.66 0.93 1.05
CA TYR A 303 -10.60 -0.35 1.74
C TYR A 303 -11.12 -0.27 3.19
N LEU A 304 -10.80 0.80 3.93
CA LEU A 304 -11.29 0.96 5.30
C LEU A 304 -12.81 1.14 5.38
N VAL A 305 -13.40 1.88 4.45
CA VAL A 305 -14.78 2.37 4.59
C VAL A 305 -15.81 1.59 3.78
N HIS A 306 -15.40 0.85 2.74
CA HIS A 306 -16.35 0.30 1.76
C HIS A 306 -17.47 -0.53 2.38
N LEU A 307 -17.18 -1.47 3.29
CA LEU A 307 -18.20 -2.30 3.94
C LEU A 307 -19.10 -1.48 4.87
N ASN A 308 -18.48 -0.72 5.76
CA ASN A 308 -19.19 0.00 6.82
C ASN A 308 -20.01 1.18 6.29
N VAL A 309 -19.70 1.70 5.09
CA VAL A 309 -20.52 2.70 4.41
C VAL A 309 -21.56 2.04 3.50
N SER A 310 -21.15 1.10 2.63
CA SER A 310 -22.06 0.57 1.61
C SER A 310 -23.24 -0.19 2.21
N TYR A 311 -23.02 -1.02 3.23
CA TYR A 311 -24.08 -1.89 3.74
C TYR A 311 -25.20 -1.11 4.45
N PRO A 312 -24.93 -0.14 5.37
CA PRO A 312 -25.99 0.69 5.93
C PRO A 312 -26.73 1.50 4.88
N VAL A 313 -26.02 2.09 3.91
CA VAL A 313 -26.66 2.88 2.85
C VAL A 313 -27.58 2.01 2.01
N LEU A 314 -27.12 0.83 1.56
CA LEU A 314 -27.94 -0.10 0.81
C LEU A 314 -29.21 -0.51 1.58
N ARG A 315 -29.08 -0.86 2.87
CA ARG A 315 -30.24 -1.20 3.70
C ARG A 315 -31.25 -0.04 3.81
N ALA A 316 -30.77 1.20 3.89
CA ALA A 316 -31.63 2.36 4.03
C ALA A 316 -32.30 2.77 2.71
N THR A 317 -31.62 2.60 1.57
CA THR A 317 -32.10 3.13 0.29
C THR A 317 -32.83 2.11 -0.56
N VAL A 318 -32.47 0.83 -0.50
CA VAL A 318 -32.95 -0.15 -1.49
C VAL A 318 -34.44 -0.45 -1.33
N ALA A 319 -34.98 -0.42 -0.11
CA ALA A 319 -36.40 -0.65 0.14
C ALA A 319 -37.31 0.40 -0.51
N GLU A 320 -36.88 1.67 -0.55
CA GLU A 320 -37.70 2.78 -1.07
C GLU A 320 -37.35 3.16 -2.51
N LEU A 321 -36.08 3.05 -2.90
CA LEU A 321 -35.55 3.57 -4.17
C LEU A 321 -35.22 2.45 -5.18
N GLY A 322 -35.33 1.19 -4.77
CA GLY A 322 -34.93 0.04 -5.57
C GLY A 322 -33.42 -0.21 -5.60
N LEU A 323 -33.05 -1.38 -6.13
CA LEU A 323 -31.67 -1.89 -6.08
C LEU A 323 -30.67 -1.01 -6.84
N THR A 324 -31.01 -0.60 -8.07
CA THR A 324 -30.10 0.15 -8.94
C THR A 324 -29.75 1.51 -8.35
N LEU A 325 -30.75 2.28 -7.90
CA LEU A 325 -30.52 3.59 -7.33
C LEU A 325 -29.84 3.48 -5.96
N GLY A 326 -30.22 2.50 -5.13
CA GLY A 326 -29.53 2.24 -3.87
C GLY A 326 -28.04 1.91 -4.05
N MET A 327 -27.70 1.13 -5.07
CA MET A 327 -26.31 0.81 -5.43
C MET A 327 -25.51 2.05 -5.86
N ILE A 328 -26.10 2.92 -6.68
CA ILE A 328 -25.47 4.18 -7.09
C ILE A 328 -25.23 5.06 -5.86
N ILE A 329 -26.22 5.20 -4.99
CA ILE A 329 -26.10 6.00 -3.76
C ILE A 329 -25.02 5.42 -2.84
N ALA A 330 -24.96 4.10 -2.69
CA ALA A 330 -23.93 3.43 -1.88
C ALA A 330 -22.52 3.67 -2.43
N LEU A 331 -22.32 3.58 -3.75
CA LEU A 331 -21.03 3.87 -4.39
C LEU A 331 -20.62 5.33 -4.23
N LEU A 332 -21.56 6.27 -4.40
CA LEU A 332 -21.33 7.69 -4.18
C LEU A 332 -20.99 7.99 -2.71
N ALA A 333 -21.70 7.38 -1.76
CA ALA A 333 -21.42 7.51 -0.34
C ALA A 333 -20.02 6.99 -0.01
N VAL A 334 -19.62 5.82 -0.52
CA VAL A 334 -18.25 5.30 -0.36
C VAL A 334 -17.22 6.27 -0.93
N ALA A 335 -17.46 6.83 -2.11
CA ALA A 335 -16.55 7.79 -2.74
C ALA A 335 -16.41 9.09 -1.92
N VAL A 336 -17.52 9.64 -1.42
CA VAL A 336 -17.54 10.84 -0.58
C VAL A 336 -16.79 10.58 0.73
N VAL A 337 -17.14 9.53 1.47
CA VAL A 337 -16.51 9.21 2.75
C VAL A 337 -15.01 8.90 2.57
N THR A 338 -14.64 8.22 1.48
CA THR A 338 -13.24 8.02 1.09
C THR A 338 -12.52 9.36 0.92
N GLU A 339 -13.11 10.31 0.20
CA GLU A 339 -12.46 11.60 -0.04
C GLU A 339 -12.31 12.42 1.24
N LEU A 340 -13.33 12.36 2.12
CA LEU A 340 -13.26 13.00 3.43
C LEU A 340 -12.12 12.42 4.27
N LEU A 341 -12.06 11.10 4.40
CA LEU A 341 -11.00 10.42 5.15
C LEU A 341 -9.61 10.72 4.57
N TYR A 342 -9.48 10.65 3.25
CA TYR A 342 -8.21 10.91 2.56
C TYR A 342 -7.73 12.37 2.76
N ARG A 343 -8.60 13.35 2.51
CA ARG A 343 -8.21 14.78 2.56
C ARG A 343 -8.03 15.31 3.96
N PHE A 344 -8.87 14.88 4.92
CA PHE A 344 -8.88 15.46 6.26
C PHE A 344 -8.08 14.65 7.29
N VAL A 345 -7.78 13.38 7.01
CA VAL A 345 -7.00 12.54 7.93
C VAL A 345 -5.68 12.10 7.32
N GLU A 346 -5.70 11.40 6.19
CA GLU A 346 -4.47 10.83 5.62
C GLU A 346 -3.47 11.90 5.18
N VAL A 347 -3.89 12.86 4.35
CA VAL A 347 -3.02 13.89 3.79
C VAL A 347 -2.42 14.80 4.88
N PRO A 348 -3.20 15.33 5.85
CA PRO A 348 -2.66 16.21 6.87
C PRO A 348 -1.67 15.50 7.80
N VAL A 349 -1.99 14.28 8.23
CA VAL A 349 -1.11 13.50 9.11
C VAL A 349 0.18 13.13 8.39
N TYR A 350 0.09 12.67 7.14
CA TYR A 350 1.25 12.37 6.31
C TYR A 350 2.16 13.60 6.13
N ASN A 351 1.58 14.76 5.80
CA ASN A 351 2.35 16.01 5.63
C ASN A 351 3.00 16.49 6.94
N ARG A 352 2.34 16.30 8.08
CA ARG A 352 2.89 16.62 9.40
C ARG A 352 4.03 15.68 9.77
N PHE A 353 3.86 14.39 9.53
CA PHE A 353 4.88 13.37 9.75
C PHE A 353 6.14 13.65 8.92
N ARG A 354 5.98 13.96 7.63
CA ARG A 354 7.11 14.28 6.74
C ARG A 354 7.87 15.53 7.18
N ARG A 355 7.16 16.56 7.65
CA ARG A 355 7.78 17.78 8.21
C ARG A 355 8.58 17.47 9.47
N TRP A 356 8.00 16.69 10.39
CA TRP A 356 8.68 16.25 11.61
C TRP A 356 9.94 15.44 11.31
N GLU A 357 9.87 14.51 10.35
CA GLU A 357 11.01 13.69 9.97
C GLU A 357 12.14 14.52 9.34
N SER A 358 11.78 15.46 8.46
CA SER A 358 12.75 16.37 7.83
C SER A 358 13.44 17.25 8.87
N ALA A 359 12.68 17.79 9.83
CA ALA A 359 13.24 18.57 10.93
C ALA A 359 14.16 17.75 11.84
N ARG A 360 13.79 16.48 12.13
CA ARG A 360 14.63 15.57 12.91
C ARG A 360 15.94 15.22 12.20
N ALA A 361 15.89 15.02 10.88
CA ALA A 361 17.08 14.77 10.07
C ALA A 361 18.01 16.00 10.07
N ALA A 362 17.47 17.21 9.91
CA ALA A 362 18.24 18.44 9.97
C ALA A 362 18.92 18.66 11.33
N ARG A 363 18.21 18.38 12.44
CA ARG A 363 18.78 18.46 13.80
C ARG A 363 19.93 17.48 14.02
N ARG A 364 19.82 16.25 13.51
CA ARG A 364 20.90 15.25 13.60
C ARG A 364 22.14 15.68 12.83
N ALA A 365 21.95 16.16 11.59
CA ALA A 365 23.05 16.66 10.78
C ALA A 365 23.77 17.85 11.44
N GLY A 366 23.03 18.79 12.04
CA GLY A 366 23.61 19.91 12.79
C GLY A 366 24.39 19.47 14.03
N ALA A 367 23.88 18.48 14.78
CA ALA A 367 24.57 17.92 15.93
C ALA A 367 25.89 17.22 15.56
N GLU A 368 25.88 16.41 14.49
CA GLU A 368 27.08 15.75 13.97
C GLU A 368 28.13 16.77 13.46
N GLN A 369 27.69 17.84 12.81
CA GLN A 369 28.58 18.90 12.33
C GLN A 369 29.20 19.67 13.51
N SER A 370 28.42 19.97 14.55
CA SER A 370 28.92 20.61 15.77
C SER A 370 29.92 19.72 16.51
N GLN A 371 29.68 18.40 16.58
CA GLN A 371 30.61 17.44 17.20
C GLN A 371 31.93 17.32 16.42
N ARG A 372 31.88 17.36 15.08
CA ARG A 372 33.09 17.38 14.26
C ARG A 372 33.88 18.68 14.43
N ALA A 373 33.20 19.82 14.54
CA ALA A 373 33.83 21.11 14.76
C ALA A 373 34.53 21.16 16.14
N THR A 374 33.88 20.67 17.20
CA THR A 374 34.52 20.60 18.53
C THR A 374 35.68 19.60 18.55
N ALA A 375 35.54 18.42 17.94
CA ALA A 375 36.62 17.44 17.84
C ALA A 375 37.85 17.99 17.08
N SER A 376 37.63 18.75 16.00
CA SER A 376 38.70 19.41 15.24
C SER A 376 39.35 20.56 16.02
N ALA A 377 38.60 21.28 16.87
CA ALA A 377 39.14 22.35 17.70
C ALA A 377 39.92 21.83 18.93
N SER A 378 39.59 20.63 19.41
CA SER A 378 40.30 19.96 20.51
C SER A 378 41.50 19.12 20.09
N ALA A 379 41.79 19.02 18.78
CA ALA A 379 42.96 18.29 18.30
C ALA A 379 44.24 19.07 18.67
N PRO A 380 45.22 18.46 19.35
CA PRO A 380 46.47 19.14 19.69
C PRO A 380 47.19 19.61 18.42
N PRO A 381 47.93 20.75 18.46
CA PRO A 381 48.68 21.21 17.30
C PRO A 381 49.62 20.10 16.84
N ALA A 382 49.55 19.74 15.56
CA ALA A 382 50.51 18.82 14.96
C ALA A 382 51.91 19.45 15.13
N ILE A 383 52.70 18.90 16.05
CA ILE A 383 54.12 19.24 16.18
C ILE A 383 54.76 18.81 14.85
N GLY A 384 55.23 19.80 14.09
CA GLY A 384 55.86 19.57 12.80
C GLY A 384 57.11 18.72 12.96
N SER A 385 57.02 17.42 12.64
CA SER A 385 58.18 16.61 12.34
C SER A 385 58.58 16.88 10.88
N ALA A 386 59.47 17.85 10.69
CA ALA A 386 60.31 17.87 9.50
C ALA A 386 61.22 16.63 9.54
N GLY A 387 61.13 15.75 8.54
CA GLY A 387 62.14 14.70 8.38
C GLY A 387 61.68 13.41 7.71
N THR A 388 62.11 13.27 6.46
CA THR A 388 62.47 12.03 5.77
C THR A 388 61.37 11.33 4.95
N THR A 389 61.53 11.52 3.64
CA THR A 389 61.08 10.71 2.51
C THR A 389 61.32 9.21 2.69
N THR A 390 60.32 8.40 2.37
CA THR A 390 60.51 7.12 1.64
C THR A 390 59.23 6.77 0.87
N ASP A 391 59.41 6.59 -0.43
CA ASP A 391 58.51 5.91 -1.36
C ASP A 391 58.15 4.50 -0.88
N VAL A 392 56.86 4.14 -0.92
CA VAL A 392 56.40 2.78 -1.25
C VAL A 392 55.05 2.86 -1.97
N GLN A 393 55.02 2.35 -3.20
CA GLN A 393 53.88 2.06 -4.07
C GLN A 393 52.78 1.21 -3.40
N SER A 394 51.50 1.50 -3.72
CA SER A 394 50.59 0.44 -4.17
C SER A 394 49.46 0.98 -5.05
N ASP A 395 49.30 0.30 -6.17
CA ASP A 395 48.31 0.49 -7.22
C ASP A 395 47.13 -0.45 -6.91
N ALA A 396 45.94 0.06 -6.59
CA ALA A 396 44.66 -0.67 -6.63
C ALA A 396 43.49 0.23 -6.21
N ASP A 397 42.76 0.76 -7.20
CA ASP A 397 41.29 0.92 -7.26
C ASP A 397 40.89 2.14 -8.10
N ARG A 398 41.03 2.03 -9.43
CA ARG A 398 40.18 2.78 -10.36
C ARG A 398 38.87 2.01 -10.56
N ARG A 399 37.90 2.23 -9.67
CA ARG A 399 36.50 1.87 -9.95
C ARG A 399 35.80 3.03 -10.64
N LEU A 400 35.42 2.81 -11.90
CA LEU A 400 34.51 3.67 -12.65
C LEU A 400 33.15 3.75 -11.93
N PRO A 401 32.46 4.90 -11.91
CA PRO A 401 31.09 4.96 -11.42
C PRO A 401 30.14 4.35 -12.48
N SER A 402 29.52 3.22 -12.16
CA SER A 402 28.39 2.69 -12.93
C SER A 402 27.18 3.60 -12.74
N LEU A 403 26.69 4.18 -13.85
CA LEU A 403 25.44 4.93 -13.90
C LEU A 403 24.27 3.92 -13.88
N GLU A 404 23.75 3.60 -12.69
CA GLU A 404 22.60 2.71 -12.53
C GLU A 404 21.28 3.47 -12.37
N PRO A 405 20.20 3.10 -13.08
CA PRO A 405 18.89 3.70 -12.91
C PRO A 405 18.25 3.28 -11.58
N VAL A 406 18.10 4.25 -10.68
CA VAL A 406 17.31 4.12 -9.45
C VAL A 406 15.86 3.88 -9.85
N ILE A 407 15.19 2.88 -9.29
CA ILE A 407 13.75 2.65 -9.48
C ILE A 407 13.00 3.46 -8.40
N VAL A 408 11.71 3.74 -8.52
CA VAL A 408 10.86 4.19 -7.40
C VAL A 408 9.49 3.58 -7.58
N VAL A 409 8.94 3.06 -6.49
CA VAL A 409 7.52 2.80 -6.41
C VAL A 409 6.87 4.00 -5.72
N SER A 410 5.78 4.50 -6.27
CA SER A 410 4.91 5.46 -5.57
C SER A 410 4.41 4.88 -4.26
N THR A 411 5.08 5.19 -3.17
CA THR A 411 4.36 5.77 -2.05
C THR A 411 4.12 7.23 -2.42
N ALA A 412 2.97 7.81 -2.03
CA ALA A 412 2.49 9.13 -2.44
C ALA A 412 3.35 10.31 -1.93
N GLU A 413 4.65 10.23 -2.16
CA GLU A 413 5.72 10.95 -1.52
C GLU A 413 6.61 11.45 -2.66
N GLN A 414 6.65 12.77 -2.85
CA GLN A 414 7.50 13.49 -3.82
C GLN A 414 6.95 13.67 -5.24
N ALA A 415 5.93 14.53 -5.37
CA ALA A 415 5.80 15.46 -6.51
C ALA A 415 4.76 16.54 -6.18
N MET A 416 5.22 17.68 -5.65
CA MET A 416 4.52 18.97 -5.80
C MET A 416 5.59 20.03 -6.02
N PRO A 417 5.73 20.59 -7.24
CA PRO A 417 6.43 21.86 -7.40
C PRO A 417 5.56 22.98 -6.82
N MET A 418 6.19 23.86 -6.05
CA MET A 418 5.61 25.15 -5.67
C MET A 418 5.56 26.06 -6.90
N ALA A 419 4.44 26.75 -7.09
CA ALA A 419 4.32 28.01 -7.84
C ALA A 419 3.37 28.88 -7.01
N VAL A 420 3.90 29.82 -6.20
CA VAL A 420 4.19 31.23 -6.55
C VAL A 420 2.91 32.04 -6.70
N SER A 421 2.72 32.92 -5.72
CA SER A 421 1.74 34.00 -5.73
C SER A 421 2.08 35.05 -6.78
N SER A 422 1.06 35.58 -7.44
CA SER A 422 1.07 36.97 -7.88
C SER A 422 -0.34 37.51 -7.74
N ASP A 423 -0.47 38.45 -6.82
CA ASP A 423 -1.63 39.26 -6.56
C ASP A 423 -1.59 40.51 -7.47
N GLN A 424 -2.74 41.16 -7.60
CA GLN A 424 -3.01 42.52 -8.13
C GLN A 424 -3.38 42.76 -9.61
N ALA A 425 -4.67 43.09 -9.74
CA ALA A 425 -5.24 44.38 -10.19
C ALA A 425 -5.50 44.62 -11.70
N GLY A 426 -6.73 45.06 -12.00
CA GLY A 426 -7.02 45.80 -13.24
C GLY A 426 -8.44 45.67 -13.81
N THR A 427 -9.40 46.31 -13.16
CA THR A 427 -10.65 46.91 -13.69
C THR A 427 -10.89 46.94 -15.21
N ARG A 428 -12.12 46.56 -15.65
CA ARG A 428 -13.11 47.37 -16.43
C ARG A 428 -14.18 46.49 -17.13
N THR A 429 -15.42 46.58 -16.68
CA THR A 429 -16.65 46.60 -17.51
C THR A 429 -16.94 48.08 -17.88
N PRO A 430 -17.89 48.47 -18.78
CA PRO A 430 -19.14 47.79 -19.15
C PRO A 430 -19.64 48.01 -20.61
N SER A 431 -20.92 47.69 -20.82
CA SER A 431 -21.83 48.01 -21.94
C SER A 431 -21.90 46.96 -23.06
N ASP A 432 -23.03 46.61 -23.65
CA ASP A 432 -24.46 46.89 -23.45
C ASP A 432 -25.21 46.07 -24.53
N ARG A 433 -26.46 45.68 -24.25
CA ARG A 433 -27.61 45.41 -25.15
C ARG A 433 -28.52 44.26 -24.69
N SER A 434 -29.50 44.64 -23.88
CA SER A 434 -30.96 44.50 -24.13
C SER A 434 -31.49 43.23 -24.82
N GLU A 435 -32.10 42.34 -24.01
CA GLU A 435 -33.51 41.80 -24.02
C GLU A 435 -34.37 41.78 -25.32
N PRO A 436 -35.56 41.13 -25.32
CA PRO A 436 -35.94 39.74 -24.98
C PRO A 436 -36.86 39.15 -26.09
N ILE A 437 -37.45 37.96 -25.90
CA ILE A 437 -38.88 37.61 -26.18
C ILE A 437 -39.11 36.08 -26.14
N ALA A 438 -40.29 35.75 -25.62
CA ALA A 438 -40.84 34.47 -25.20
C ALA A 438 -41.53 33.63 -26.31
N GLY A 439 -42.02 32.44 -25.91
CA GLY A 439 -43.02 31.60 -26.60
C GLY A 439 -42.54 30.15 -26.72
N ASP A 440 -42.85 29.25 -25.78
CA ASP A 440 -44.09 28.45 -25.71
C ASP A 440 -44.39 27.63 -26.98
N ASN A 441 -44.19 26.31 -26.95
CA ASN A 441 -45.32 25.38 -27.03
C ASN A 441 -44.96 23.89 -26.86
N SER A 442 -46.03 23.20 -26.49
CA SER A 442 -46.25 21.83 -26.06
C SER A 442 -46.24 20.75 -27.16
N SER A 443 -46.04 19.50 -26.70
CA SER A 443 -46.61 18.21 -27.20
C SER A 443 -46.50 17.81 -28.69
N ASN A 444 -45.77 16.72 -28.95
CA ASN A 444 -46.35 15.45 -29.45
C ASN A 444 -45.42 14.26 -29.17
#